data_AF-A0A496WWZ3-F1
#
_entry.id   AF-A0A496WWZ3-F1
#
_cell.length_a   1.000
_cell.length_b   1.000
_cell.length_c   1.000
_cell.angle_alpha   90.00
_cell.angle_beta   90.00
_cell.angle_gamma   90.00
#
_symmetry.space_group_name_H-M   'P 1'
#
loop_
_entity.id
_entity.type
_entity.pdbx_description
1 polymer ?
#
loop_
_entity_poly.entity_id
_entity_poly.type
_entity_poly.pdbx_seq_one_letter_code
_entity_poly.pdbx_strand_id
1 'polypeptide(L)'
;MVAENSLSHVVWDLDPFEHAWIVHYHYHYEHYTRARSQLCVSRDTLWVICRVKYYWDEDSEETLETSEIPLGDIAPIELMPRADIVLPVVLELPKLRISRKRIEAFMDIDHAHDILSSAVYKHDYPVPDDHLVLLEKIYLGSEMGGPLTAAKEICRKLEDDMERWELAMEAEREAICGEALGLTIGDTLLTESRGKPVRLKIEQMSAYVYDGKLNFHISGKRYRKDGLLGKRDQLVYLRTESKFSRSKSV
;
A
#
# COMPACT_ATOMS: atom_id res chain seq x y z
N MET A 1 -2.78 -0.30 -40.74
CA MET A 1 -1.60 -0.62 -39.91
C MET A 1 -1.88 -1.12 -38.49
N VAL A 2 -2.72 -0.50 -37.63
CA VAL A 2 -3.09 -1.09 -36.31
C VAL A 2 -4.21 -2.14 -36.43
N ALA A 3 -5.09 -2.00 -37.43
CA ALA A 3 -6.22 -2.91 -37.65
C ALA A 3 -5.89 -4.16 -38.49
N GLU A 4 -4.74 -4.23 -39.15
CA GLU A 4 -4.42 -5.33 -40.09
C GLU A 4 -3.70 -6.51 -39.44
N ASN A 5 -3.15 -6.37 -38.22
CA ASN A 5 -2.26 -7.38 -37.64
C ASN A 5 -2.73 -8.03 -36.33
N SER A 6 -3.92 -7.69 -35.78
CA SER A 6 -4.45 -8.36 -34.57
C SER A 6 -3.46 -8.50 -33.40
N LEU A 7 -2.61 -7.49 -33.14
CA LEU A 7 -1.51 -7.66 -32.20
C LEU A 7 -1.93 -7.38 -30.76
N SER A 8 -1.82 -8.43 -29.94
CA SER A 8 -1.99 -8.48 -28.48
C SER A 8 -0.78 -7.94 -27.69
N HIS A 9 0.18 -7.31 -28.38
CA HIS A 9 1.47 -6.91 -27.82
C HIS A 9 1.79 -5.43 -28.08
N VAL A 10 2.58 -4.83 -27.19
CA VAL A 10 3.10 -3.47 -27.31
C VAL A 10 4.43 -3.51 -28.06
N VAL A 11 4.64 -2.59 -28.99
CA VAL A 11 5.88 -2.44 -29.76
C VAL A 11 6.55 -1.13 -29.39
N TRP A 12 7.82 -1.20 -29.00
CA TRP A 12 8.63 -0.06 -28.57
C TRP A 12 9.88 0.05 -29.45
N ASP A 13 10.18 1.24 -29.98
CA ASP A 13 11.41 1.47 -30.76
C ASP A 13 12.61 1.54 -29.83
N LEU A 14 13.61 0.68 -30.05
CA LEU A 14 14.81 0.64 -29.20
C LEU A 14 15.64 1.92 -29.34
N ASP A 15 16.29 2.34 -28.24
CA ASP A 15 17.14 3.52 -28.26
C ASP A 15 18.39 3.30 -29.14
N PRO A 16 19.05 4.37 -29.65
CA PRO A 16 20.15 4.25 -30.60
C PRO A 16 21.29 3.33 -30.14
N PHE A 17 21.56 3.27 -28.84
CA PHE A 17 22.58 2.39 -28.28
C PHE A 17 22.17 0.91 -28.34
N GLU A 18 20.97 0.59 -27.87
CA GLU A 18 20.42 -0.78 -27.86
C GLU A 18 20.26 -1.31 -29.29
N HIS A 19 19.76 -0.46 -30.18
CA HIS A 19 19.67 -0.72 -31.61
C HIS A 19 21.04 -1.04 -32.23
N ALA A 20 22.06 -0.22 -31.95
CA ALA A 20 23.40 -0.40 -32.53
C ALA A 20 24.03 -1.74 -32.13
N TRP A 21 23.81 -2.20 -30.90
CA TRP A 21 24.32 -3.51 -30.45
C TRP A 21 23.72 -4.67 -31.25
N ILE A 22 22.40 -4.67 -31.46
CA ILE A 22 21.71 -5.73 -32.19
C ILE A 22 22.12 -5.72 -33.66
N VAL A 23 22.15 -4.55 -34.28
CA VAL A 23 22.46 -4.42 -35.70
C VAL A 23 23.92 -4.77 -35.99
N HIS A 24 24.88 -4.25 -35.22
CA HIS A 24 26.29 -4.51 -35.46
C HIS A 24 26.72 -5.95 -35.14
N TYR A 25 25.97 -6.65 -34.29
CA TYR A 25 26.23 -8.07 -34.02
C TYR A 25 25.88 -8.95 -35.23
N HIS A 26 24.81 -8.61 -35.95
CA HIS A 26 24.31 -9.42 -37.06
C HIS A 26 24.73 -8.91 -38.45
N TYR A 27 24.96 -7.62 -38.61
CA TYR A 27 25.18 -6.99 -39.90
C TYR A 27 26.43 -6.11 -39.88
N HIS A 28 27.24 -6.23 -40.93
CA HIS A 28 28.35 -5.30 -41.16
C HIS A 28 27.79 -3.96 -41.62
N TYR A 29 28.35 -2.84 -41.16
CA TYR A 29 27.84 -1.49 -41.42
C TYR A 29 27.79 -1.12 -42.92
N GLU A 30 28.56 -1.80 -43.76
CA GLU A 30 28.59 -1.58 -45.22
C GLU A 30 27.47 -2.31 -45.97
N HIS A 31 26.74 -3.19 -45.29
CA HIS A 31 25.80 -4.10 -45.94
C HIS A 31 24.36 -3.57 -45.94
N TYR A 32 24.02 -2.60 -45.08
CA TYR A 32 22.64 -2.12 -44.96
C TYR A 32 22.52 -0.59 -45.08
N THR A 33 21.43 -0.13 -45.68
CA THR A 33 21.09 1.31 -45.79
C THR A 33 20.31 1.79 -44.58
N ARG A 34 19.43 0.94 -44.06
CA ARG A 34 18.55 1.27 -42.94
C ARG A 34 18.28 0.01 -42.12
N ALA A 35 18.38 0.17 -40.81
CA ALA A 35 17.94 -0.83 -39.86
C ALA A 35 16.96 -0.19 -38.86
N ARG A 36 16.00 -0.97 -38.37
CA ARG A 36 15.11 -0.58 -37.27
C ARG A 36 14.91 -1.77 -36.36
N SER A 37 15.18 -1.59 -35.08
CA SER A 37 14.94 -2.61 -34.06
C SER A 37 13.82 -2.18 -33.13
N GLN A 38 12.90 -3.09 -32.86
CA GLN A 38 11.73 -2.86 -32.02
C GLN A 38 11.61 -3.97 -30.98
N LEU A 39 11.41 -3.59 -29.72
CA LEU A 39 11.06 -4.50 -28.65
C LEU A 39 9.56 -4.77 -28.68
N CYS A 40 9.19 -6.04 -28.75
CA CYS A 40 7.81 -6.50 -28.68
C CYS A 40 7.56 -7.14 -27.32
N VAL A 41 6.46 -6.76 -26.67
CA VAL A 41 6.08 -7.25 -25.33
C VAL A 41 4.62 -7.70 -25.36
N SER A 42 4.39 -9.00 -25.17
CA SER A 42 3.06 -9.59 -25.00
C SER A 42 2.69 -9.70 -23.51
N ARG A 43 1.66 -10.46 -23.18
CA ARG A 43 1.26 -10.71 -21.79
C ARG A 43 2.29 -11.55 -21.04
N ASP A 44 2.95 -12.47 -21.75
CA ASP A 44 3.72 -13.58 -21.18
C ASP A 44 5.12 -13.69 -21.77
N THR A 45 5.40 -13.03 -22.89
CA THR A 45 6.68 -13.12 -23.60
C THR A 45 7.19 -11.75 -24.06
N LEU A 46 8.50 -11.65 -24.26
CA LEU A 46 9.12 -10.54 -24.96
C LEU A 46 10.10 -11.04 -26.02
N TRP A 47 10.22 -10.30 -27.11
CA TRP A 47 11.15 -10.57 -28.19
C TRP A 47 11.52 -9.28 -28.91
N VAL A 48 12.56 -9.30 -29.73
CA VAL A 48 12.97 -8.16 -30.54
C VAL A 48 12.82 -8.50 -32.02
N ILE A 49 12.23 -7.57 -32.77
CA ILE A 49 12.16 -7.61 -34.23
C ILE A 49 13.14 -6.57 -34.78
N CYS A 50 14.05 -6.99 -35.64
CA CYS A 50 14.96 -6.13 -36.37
C CYS A 50 14.66 -6.22 -37.86
N ARG A 51 14.34 -5.09 -38.49
CA ARG A 51 14.14 -4.99 -39.93
C ARG A 51 15.29 -4.26 -40.57
N VAL A 52 15.86 -4.84 -41.62
CA VAL A 52 17.07 -4.34 -42.29
C VAL A 52 16.83 -4.26 -43.79
N LYS A 53 17.19 -3.13 -44.39
CA LYS A 53 17.20 -2.92 -45.84
C LYS A 53 18.63 -2.89 -46.36
N TYR A 54 18.87 -3.64 -47.43
CA TYR A 54 20.19 -3.79 -48.04
C TYR A 54 20.52 -2.65 -49.01
N TYR A 55 21.81 -2.44 -49.26
CA TYR A 55 22.29 -1.46 -50.27
C TYR A 55 22.03 -1.90 -51.71
N TRP A 56 22.10 -3.20 -51.98
CA TRP A 56 22.03 -3.76 -53.34
C TRP A 56 20.61 -4.11 -53.79
N ASP A 57 19.63 -4.04 -52.90
CA ASP A 57 18.23 -4.38 -53.20
C ASP A 57 17.30 -3.56 -52.29
N GLU A 58 16.90 -2.38 -52.78
CA GLU A 58 16.05 -1.41 -52.05
C GLU A 58 14.63 -1.95 -51.74
N ASP A 59 14.18 -2.93 -52.52
CA ASP A 59 12.88 -3.59 -52.37
C ASP A 59 12.94 -4.78 -51.40
N SER A 60 14.13 -5.28 -51.07
CA SER A 60 14.31 -6.30 -50.03
C SER A 60 14.33 -5.71 -48.62
N GLU A 61 13.46 -6.22 -47.75
CA GLU A 61 13.52 -5.99 -46.31
C GLU A 61 13.65 -7.35 -45.62
N GLU A 62 14.78 -7.56 -44.96
CA GLU A 62 14.99 -8.73 -44.12
C GLU A 62 14.47 -8.44 -42.72
N THR A 63 13.74 -9.41 -42.15
CA THR A 63 13.28 -9.35 -40.77
C THR A 63 13.96 -10.45 -39.97
N LEU A 64 14.69 -10.06 -38.95
CA LEU A 64 15.28 -10.93 -37.95
C LEU A 64 14.48 -10.81 -36.66
N GLU A 65 14.05 -11.94 -36.12
CA GLU A 65 13.32 -12.01 -34.86
C GLU A 65 14.12 -12.86 -33.87
N THR A 66 14.24 -12.37 -32.63
CA THR A 66 14.80 -13.19 -31.56
C THR A 66 13.80 -14.26 -31.14
N SER A 67 14.28 -15.32 -30.49
CA SER A 67 13.38 -16.23 -29.75
C SER A 67 12.57 -15.45 -28.72
N GLU A 68 11.31 -15.83 -28.55
CA GLU A 68 10.49 -15.32 -27.45
C GLU A 68 11.07 -15.74 -26.11
N ILE A 69 11.26 -14.76 -25.22
CA ILE A 69 11.72 -14.98 -23.86
C ILE A 69 10.52 -14.86 -22.94
N PRO A 70 10.20 -15.88 -22.12
CA PRO A 70 9.16 -15.77 -21.11
C PRO A 70 9.47 -14.62 -20.16
N LEU A 71 8.49 -13.74 -19.92
CA LEU A 71 8.66 -12.59 -19.02
C LEU A 71 9.07 -13.04 -17.61
N GLY A 72 8.56 -14.20 -17.17
CA GLY A 72 8.89 -14.82 -15.89
C GLY A 72 10.37 -15.17 -15.71
N ASP A 73 11.10 -15.38 -16.81
CA ASP A 73 12.53 -15.73 -16.78
C ASP A 73 13.43 -14.49 -16.65
N ILE A 74 12.91 -13.31 -17.02
CA ILE A 74 13.64 -12.03 -16.99
C ILE A 74 13.36 -11.29 -15.68
N ALA A 75 12.11 -11.28 -15.24
CA ALA A 75 11.70 -10.75 -13.96
C ALA A 75 10.72 -11.74 -13.33
N PRO A 76 10.96 -12.18 -12.08
CA PRO A 76 10.01 -13.04 -11.40
C PRO A 76 8.63 -12.40 -11.42
N ILE A 77 7.67 -13.10 -12.05
CA ILE A 77 6.22 -13.02 -11.83
C ILE A 77 5.80 -12.28 -10.56
N GLU A 78 6.31 -12.88 -9.49
CA GLU A 78 6.01 -12.64 -8.09
C GLU A 78 6.54 -11.30 -7.57
N LEU A 79 7.55 -10.73 -8.22
CA LEU A 79 8.07 -9.38 -7.92
C LEU A 79 7.34 -8.30 -8.72
N MET A 80 6.50 -8.66 -9.70
CA MET A 80 5.61 -7.67 -10.31
C MET A 80 4.59 -7.21 -9.27
N PRO A 81 4.40 -5.89 -9.10
CA PRO A 81 3.39 -5.37 -8.20
C PRO A 81 2.04 -5.95 -8.61
N ARG A 82 1.25 -6.38 -7.61
CA ARG A 82 -0.13 -6.81 -7.80
C ARG A 82 -0.85 -5.80 -8.69
N ALA A 83 -1.69 -6.31 -9.60
CA ALA A 83 -2.49 -5.47 -10.48
C ALA A 83 -3.21 -4.39 -9.65
N ASP A 84 -3.31 -3.19 -10.21
CA ASP A 84 -3.97 -2.06 -9.56
C ASP A 84 -5.34 -2.49 -9.02
N ILE A 85 -5.53 -2.34 -7.71
CA ILE A 85 -6.79 -2.69 -7.06
C ILE A 85 -7.77 -1.53 -7.31
N VAL A 86 -8.91 -1.82 -7.92
CA VAL A 86 -9.95 -0.83 -8.20
C VAL A 86 -11.02 -0.92 -7.12
N LEU A 87 -11.25 0.18 -6.41
CA LEU A 87 -12.33 0.26 -5.42
C LEU A 87 -13.55 0.97 -6.00
N PRO A 88 -14.77 0.49 -5.70
CA PRO A 88 -15.98 1.19 -6.08
C PRO A 88 -16.13 2.48 -5.27
N VAL A 89 -16.76 3.49 -5.87
CA VAL A 89 -17.05 4.79 -5.22
C VAL A 89 -17.96 4.62 -3.99
N VAL A 90 -18.72 3.53 -3.94
CA VAL A 90 -19.71 3.22 -2.92
C VAL A 90 -19.48 1.79 -2.41
N LEU A 91 -19.32 1.65 -1.09
CA LEU A 91 -19.13 0.35 -0.45
C LEU A 91 -20.42 -0.14 0.21
N GLU A 92 -20.83 -1.35 -0.12
CA GLU A 92 -21.94 -2.04 0.54
C GLU A 92 -21.41 -2.99 1.62
N LEU A 93 -21.80 -2.76 2.88
CA LEU A 93 -21.41 -3.59 4.04
C LEU A 93 -21.60 -5.10 3.82
N PRO A 94 -22.74 -5.59 3.30
CA PRO A 94 -22.94 -7.03 3.11
C PRO A 94 -21.95 -7.69 2.14
N LYS A 95 -21.33 -6.90 1.25
CA LYS A 95 -20.33 -7.38 0.29
C LYS A 95 -18.92 -7.43 0.88
N LEU A 96 -18.69 -6.74 2.01
CA LEU A 96 -17.41 -6.78 2.71
C LEU A 96 -17.32 -8.12 3.45
N ARG A 97 -16.28 -8.90 3.18
CA ARG A 97 -16.03 -10.21 3.79
C ARG A 97 -15.44 -10.06 5.20
N ILE A 98 -16.08 -9.28 6.06
CA ILE A 98 -15.58 -8.98 7.40
C ILE A 98 -16.55 -9.43 8.49
N SER A 99 -15.99 -9.98 9.57
CA SER A 99 -16.78 -10.47 10.70
C SER A 99 -17.46 -9.33 11.45
N ARG A 100 -18.80 -9.33 11.47
CA ARG A 100 -19.60 -8.40 12.27
C ARG A 100 -19.24 -8.45 13.75
N LYS A 101 -19.04 -9.67 14.30
CA LYS A 101 -18.66 -9.86 15.70
C LYS A 101 -17.31 -9.23 16.02
N ARG A 102 -16.36 -9.27 15.08
CA ARG A 102 -15.05 -8.65 15.21
C ARG A 102 -15.18 -7.12 15.27
N ILE A 103 -16.00 -6.54 14.42
CA ILE A 103 -16.27 -5.09 14.43
C ILE A 103 -16.98 -4.67 15.72
N GLU A 104 -18.00 -5.42 16.17
CA GLU A 104 -18.70 -5.14 17.44
C GLU A 104 -17.73 -5.19 18.63
N ALA A 105 -16.89 -6.23 18.71
CA ALA A 105 -15.87 -6.35 19.76
C ALA A 105 -14.84 -5.22 19.70
N PHE A 106 -14.40 -4.84 18.50
CA PHE A 106 -13.47 -3.71 18.33
C PHE A 106 -14.10 -2.39 18.82
N MET A 107 -15.38 -2.14 18.51
CA MET A 107 -16.09 -0.96 19.00
C MET A 107 -16.20 -0.92 20.53
N ASP A 108 -16.39 -2.08 21.17
CA ASP A 108 -16.45 -2.14 22.64
C ASP A 108 -15.08 -1.85 23.27
N ILE A 109 -13.99 -2.32 22.65
CA ILE A 109 -12.62 -2.01 23.08
C ILE A 109 -12.28 -0.54 22.87
N ASP A 110 -12.59 0.01 21.68
CA ASP A 110 -12.38 1.42 21.35
C ASP A 110 -13.11 2.35 22.33
N HIS A 111 -14.35 2.01 22.69
CA HIS A 111 -15.10 2.75 23.70
C HIS A 111 -14.50 2.63 25.11
N ALA A 112 -14.03 1.44 25.49
CA ALA A 112 -13.35 1.24 26.77
C ALA A 112 -12.04 2.03 26.85
N HIS A 113 -11.26 2.06 25.75
CA HIS A 113 -10.06 2.88 25.65
C HIS A 113 -10.37 4.37 25.81
N ASP A 114 -11.40 4.88 25.13
CA ASP A 114 -11.79 6.29 25.21
C ASP A 114 -12.14 6.72 26.66
N ILE A 115 -12.81 5.84 27.41
CA ILE A 115 -13.12 6.05 28.84
C ILE A 115 -11.83 5.99 29.69
N LEU A 116 -11.03 4.94 29.52
CA LEU A 116 -9.91 4.63 30.42
C LEU A 116 -8.68 5.50 30.18
N SER A 117 -8.36 5.82 28.93
CA SER A 117 -7.22 6.66 28.56
C SER A 117 -7.28 8.02 29.25
N SER A 118 -8.49 8.61 29.33
CA SER A 118 -8.74 9.86 30.05
C SER A 118 -8.48 9.77 31.55
N ALA A 119 -8.59 8.58 32.16
CA ALA A 119 -8.30 8.36 33.57
C ALA A 119 -6.81 8.12 33.81
N VAL A 120 -6.16 7.39 32.89
CA VAL A 120 -4.73 7.04 32.98
C VAL A 120 -3.87 8.28 32.73
N TYR A 121 -4.06 9.00 31.62
CA TYR A 121 -3.19 10.13 31.24
C TYR A 121 -3.49 11.45 31.96
N LYS A 122 -4.47 11.49 32.87
CA LYS A 122 -4.83 12.73 33.60
C LYS A 122 -3.87 13.05 34.74
N HIS A 123 -3.08 12.07 35.17
CA HIS A 123 -2.22 12.18 36.34
C HIS A 123 -0.77 12.34 35.92
N ASP A 124 -0.35 13.57 35.63
CA ASP A 124 1.08 13.89 35.60
C ASP A 124 1.59 13.93 37.05
N TYR A 125 2.58 13.10 37.38
CA TYR A 125 3.22 13.06 38.69
C TYR A 125 4.53 13.85 38.63
N PRO A 126 4.52 15.18 38.90
CA PRO A 126 5.70 16.04 38.76
C PRO A 126 6.75 15.81 39.86
N VAL A 127 6.53 14.87 40.78
CA VAL A 127 7.42 14.64 41.93
C VAL A 127 8.53 13.66 41.54
N PRO A 128 9.81 14.06 41.62
CA PRO A 128 10.95 13.16 41.43
C PRO A 128 10.91 11.98 42.40
N ASP A 129 11.38 10.81 41.97
CA ASP A 129 11.29 9.57 42.76
C ASP A 129 11.96 9.69 44.13
N ASP A 130 13.14 10.31 44.19
CA ASP A 130 13.88 10.52 45.45
C ASP A 130 13.10 11.39 46.45
N HIS A 131 12.31 12.35 45.96
CA HIS A 131 11.49 13.22 46.81
C HIS A 131 10.28 12.47 47.38
N LEU A 132 9.67 11.57 46.59
CA LEU A 132 8.60 10.69 47.05
C LEU A 132 9.11 9.73 48.13
N VAL A 133 10.25 9.09 47.90
CA VAL A 133 10.87 8.18 48.88
C VAL A 133 11.21 8.92 50.17
N LEU A 134 11.78 10.14 50.09
CA LEU A 134 12.09 10.95 51.25
C LEU A 134 10.82 11.38 52.02
N LEU A 135 9.77 11.78 51.30
CA LEU A 135 8.48 12.14 51.89
C LEU A 135 7.91 10.96 52.69
N GLU A 136 7.93 9.77 52.12
CA GLU A 136 7.42 8.56 52.77
C GLU A 136 8.31 8.12 53.94
N LYS A 137 9.63 8.33 53.86
CA LYS A 137 10.53 8.10 54.99
C LYS A 137 10.20 9.01 56.18
N ILE A 138 9.94 10.29 55.92
CA ILE A 138 9.64 11.28 56.96
C ILE A 138 8.26 11.06 57.57
N TYR A 139 7.23 10.85 56.74
CA TYR A 139 5.83 10.85 57.20
C TYR A 139 5.26 9.46 57.48
N LEU A 140 5.76 8.42 56.80
CA LEU A 140 5.24 7.05 56.89
C LEU A 140 6.26 6.08 57.50
N GLY A 141 7.50 6.53 57.77
CA GLY A 141 8.56 5.70 58.31
C GLY A 141 9.07 4.62 57.34
N SER A 142 8.82 4.76 56.04
CA SER A 142 9.31 3.77 55.05
C SER A 142 10.75 4.06 54.62
N GLU A 143 11.64 3.08 54.79
CA GLU A 143 13.07 3.22 54.48
C GLU A 143 13.39 3.11 52.98
N MET A 144 12.61 2.36 52.19
CA MET A 144 12.90 2.02 50.78
C MET A 144 11.71 2.24 49.82
N GLY A 145 10.85 3.22 50.12
CA GLY A 145 9.64 3.52 49.34
C GLY A 145 8.37 2.93 49.96
N GLY A 146 7.25 3.63 49.81
CA GLY A 146 5.99 3.31 50.46
C GLY A 146 4.80 3.32 49.49
N PRO A 147 3.56 3.43 50.02
CA PRO A 147 2.33 3.41 49.23
C PRO A 147 2.27 4.41 48.07
N LEU A 148 2.84 5.60 48.21
CA LEU A 148 2.88 6.64 47.17
C LEU A 148 3.86 6.29 46.06
N THR A 149 5.04 5.78 46.40
CA THR A 149 6.01 5.26 45.41
C THR A 149 5.40 4.08 44.65
N ALA A 150 4.73 3.16 45.35
CA ALA A 150 4.02 2.04 44.73
C ALA A 150 2.86 2.48 43.83
N ALA A 151 2.08 3.48 44.24
CA ALA A 151 1.00 4.04 43.44
C ALA A 151 1.52 4.68 42.15
N LYS A 152 2.61 5.45 42.22
CA LYS A 152 3.25 6.05 41.03
C LYS A 152 3.72 4.97 40.06
N GLU A 153 4.34 3.89 40.55
CA GLU A 153 4.77 2.78 39.71
C GLU A 153 3.59 2.05 39.04
N ILE A 154 2.46 1.91 39.75
CA ILE A 154 1.24 1.34 39.18
C ILE A 154 0.68 2.25 38.08
N CYS A 155 0.64 3.57 38.30
CA CYS A 155 0.21 4.53 37.29
C CYS A 155 1.07 4.44 36.01
N ARG A 156 2.40 4.39 36.15
CA ARG A 156 3.31 4.22 35.01
C ARG A 156 3.04 2.92 34.24
N LYS A 157 2.81 1.81 34.95
CA LYS A 157 2.45 0.55 34.29
C LYS A 157 1.12 0.63 33.54
N LEU A 158 0.14 1.35 34.08
CA LEU A 158 -1.13 1.58 33.41
C LEU A 158 -0.96 2.43 32.14
N GLU A 159 -0.05 3.41 32.15
CA GLU A 159 0.33 4.18 30.96
C GLU A 159 0.98 3.26 29.91
N ASP A 160 1.99 2.47 30.30
CA ASP A 160 2.66 1.51 29.40
C ASP A 160 1.65 0.52 28.78
N ASP A 161 0.71 0.02 29.57
CA ASP A 161 -0.33 -0.89 29.09
C ASP A 161 -1.33 -0.18 28.17
N MET A 162 -1.62 1.11 28.42
CA MET A 162 -2.47 1.93 27.54
C MET A 162 -1.81 2.17 26.18
N GLU A 163 -0.52 2.48 26.15
CA GLU A 163 0.26 2.62 24.91
C GLU A 163 0.26 1.32 24.09
N ARG A 164 0.40 0.17 24.76
CA ARG A 164 0.30 -1.14 24.11
C ARG A 164 -1.09 -1.39 23.53
N TRP A 165 -2.15 -0.99 24.24
CA TRP A 165 -3.51 -1.09 23.73
C TRP A 165 -3.69 -0.23 22.48
N GLU A 166 -3.17 1.00 22.48
CA GLU A 166 -3.24 1.90 21.32
C GLU A 166 -2.56 1.30 20.08
N LEU A 167 -1.36 0.74 20.25
CA LEU A 167 -0.64 0.04 19.17
C LEU A 167 -1.44 -1.18 18.66
N ALA A 168 -2.01 -1.97 19.56
CA ALA A 168 -2.83 -3.13 19.18
C ALA A 168 -4.11 -2.71 18.46
N MET A 169 -4.77 -1.64 18.91
CA MET A 169 -5.94 -1.10 18.26
C MET A 169 -5.60 -0.54 16.88
N GLU A 170 -4.49 0.18 16.72
CA GLU A 170 -4.06 0.70 15.41
C GLU A 170 -3.79 -0.43 14.42
N ALA A 171 -3.08 -1.47 14.84
CA ALA A 171 -2.86 -2.67 14.03
C ALA A 171 -4.18 -3.38 13.66
N GLU A 172 -5.14 -3.43 14.58
CA GLU A 172 -6.45 -4.02 14.34
C GLU A 172 -7.29 -3.16 13.36
N ARG A 173 -7.23 -1.83 13.45
CA ARG A 173 -7.87 -0.92 12.47
C ARG A 173 -7.29 -1.12 11.08
N GLU A 174 -5.97 -1.30 10.97
CA GLU A 174 -5.31 -1.63 9.71
C GLU A 174 -5.79 -2.99 9.18
N ALA A 175 -5.80 -4.02 10.03
CA ALA A 175 -6.22 -5.37 9.65
C ALA A 175 -7.69 -5.43 9.19
N ILE A 176 -8.60 -4.75 9.90
CA ILE A 176 -10.01 -4.60 9.53
C ILE A 176 -10.12 -3.89 8.18
N CYS A 177 -9.34 -2.84 7.93
CA CYS A 177 -9.33 -2.14 6.66
C CYS A 177 -8.84 -3.03 5.51
N GLY A 178 -7.72 -3.72 5.71
CA GLY A 178 -7.12 -4.62 4.72
C GLY A 178 -8.03 -5.81 4.39
N GLU A 179 -8.63 -6.45 5.39
CA GLU A 179 -9.57 -7.56 5.21
C GLU A 179 -10.85 -7.11 4.48
N ALA A 180 -11.44 -5.99 4.90
CA ALA A 180 -12.69 -5.51 4.32
C ALA A 180 -12.53 -5.11 2.84
N LEU A 181 -11.41 -4.46 2.50
CA LEU A 181 -11.18 -3.90 1.17
C LEU A 181 -10.31 -4.80 0.27
N GLY A 182 -9.72 -5.87 0.82
CA GLY A 182 -8.77 -6.72 0.11
C GLY A 182 -7.46 -6.00 -0.22
N LEU A 183 -6.99 -5.11 0.67
CA LEU A 183 -5.80 -4.27 0.48
C LEU A 183 -4.70 -4.65 1.45
N THR A 184 -3.46 -4.39 1.07
CA THR A 184 -2.27 -4.47 1.93
C THR A 184 -1.44 -3.19 1.77
N ILE A 185 -0.70 -2.79 2.81
CA ILE A 185 0.31 -1.72 2.67
C ILE A 185 1.28 -2.09 1.54
N GLY A 186 1.58 -1.11 0.68
CA GLY A 186 2.41 -1.29 -0.50
C GLY A 186 1.64 -1.62 -1.78
N ASP A 187 0.38 -2.05 -1.69
CA ASP A 187 -0.47 -2.26 -2.87
C ASP A 187 -0.73 -0.92 -3.59
N THR A 188 -1.04 -1.00 -4.88
CA THR A 188 -1.43 0.17 -5.68
C THR A 188 -2.94 0.23 -5.81
N LEU A 189 -3.52 1.31 -5.29
CA LEU A 189 -4.94 1.59 -5.33
C LEU A 189 -5.23 2.55 -6.49
N LEU A 190 -6.17 2.16 -7.36
CA LEU A 190 -6.80 3.02 -8.34
C LEU A 190 -8.20 3.39 -7.86
N THR A 191 -8.39 4.68 -7.57
CA THR A 191 -9.68 5.22 -7.11
C THR A 191 -10.00 6.52 -7.83
N GLU A 192 -11.24 6.97 -7.73
CA GLU A 192 -11.63 8.31 -8.14
C GLU A 192 -11.54 9.28 -6.94
N SER A 193 -10.95 10.45 -7.14
CA SER A 193 -10.97 11.55 -6.17
C SER A 193 -11.34 12.84 -6.88
N ARG A 194 -12.45 13.46 -6.46
CA ARG A 194 -13.01 14.69 -7.05
C ARG A 194 -13.20 14.61 -8.57
N GLY A 195 -13.78 13.52 -9.09
CA GLY A 195 -14.03 13.39 -10.54
C GLY A 195 -12.83 12.90 -11.35
N LYS A 196 -11.68 12.63 -10.73
CA LYS A 196 -10.44 12.29 -11.44
C LYS A 196 -9.87 10.96 -10.95
N PRO A 197 -9.41 10.09 -11.86
CA PRO A 197 -8.72 8.88 -11.47
C PRO A 197 -7.41 9.24 -10.77
N VAL A 198 -7.16 8.60 -9.65
CA VAL A 198 -5.95 8.71 -8.86
C VAL A 198 -5.43 7.31 -8.60
N ARG A 199 -4.16 7.13 -8.97
CA ARG A 199 -3.37 5.95 -8.65
C ARG A 199 -2.44 6.30 -7.50
N LEU A 200 -2.47 5.55 -6.41
CA LEU A 200 -1.63 5.78 -5.24
C LEU A 200 -1.07 4.46 -4.71
N LYS A 201 0.16 4.50 -4.19
CA LYS A 201 0.73 3.39 -3.44
C LYS A 201 0.37 3.56 -1.98
N ILE A 202 -0.25 2.55 -1.39
CA ILE A 202 -0.74 2.59 -0.01
C ILE A 202 0.46 2.60 0.94
N GLU A 203 0.50 3.56 1.86
CA GLU A 203 1.48 3.63 2.94
C GLU A 203 0.83 3.44 4.31
N GLN A 204 -0.42 3.90 4.47
CA GLN A 204 -1.19 3.69 5.69
C GLN A 204 -2.65 3.42 5.34
N MET A 205 -3.30 2.60 6.18
CA MET A 205 -4.72 2.33 6.07
C MET A 205 -5.33 2.11 7.45
N SER A 206 -6.57 2.53 7.64
CA SER A 206 -7.25 2.44 8.93
C SER A 206 -8.76 2.39 8.74
N ALA A 207 -9.43 1.58 9.56
CA ALA A 207 -10.89 1.50 9.62
C ALA A 207 -11.40 2.02 10.97
N TYR A 208 -12.53 2.71 10.96
CA TYR A 208 -13.18 3.21 12.17
C TYR A 208 -14.69 3.34 11.98
N VAL A 209 -15.45 3.26 13.07
CA VAL A 209 -16.91 3.43 13.04
C VAL A 209 -17.27 4.85 13.47
N TYR A 210 -18.01 5.57 12.62
CA TYR A 210 -18.49 6.92 12.90
C TYR A 210 -19.92 7.09 12.40
N ASP A 211 -20.80 7.68 13.23
CA ASP A 211 -22.26 7.76 13.00
C ASP A 211 -22.90 6.39 12.66
N GLY A 212 -22.37 5.34 13.27
CA GLY A 212 -22.80 3.95 13.01
C GLY A 212 -22.49 3.50 11.59
N LYS A 213 -21.55 4.10 10.88
CA LYS A 213 -21.06 3.64 9.57
C LYS A 213 -19.60 3.24 9.67
N LEU A 214 -19.21 2.22 8.93
CA LEU A 214 -17.80 1.84 8.82
C LEU A 214 -17.14 2.75 7.79
N ASN A 215 -16.07 3.41 8.21
CA ASN A 215 -15.29 4.33 7.41
C ASN A 215 -13.89 3.76 7.25
N PHE A 216 -13.30 4.02 6.10
CA PHE A 216 -11.96 3.61 5.74
C PHE A 216 -11.17 4.83 5.30
N HIS A 217 -9.96 4.90 5.83
CA HIS A 217 -8.98 5.93 5.57
C HIS A 217 -7.77 5.27 4.95
N ILE A 218 -7.41 5.70 3.74
CA ILE A 218 -6.25 5.16 3.00
C ILE A 218 -5.39 6.34 2.58
N SER A 219 -4.11 6.31 2.94
CA SER A 219 -3.13 7.33 2.59
C SER A 219 -1.92 6.72 1.90
N GLY A 220 -1.24 7.54 1.10
CA GLY A 220 0.07 7.21 0.56
C GLY A 220 0.47 8.05 -0.64
N LYS A 221 1.54 7.64 -1.32
CA LYS A 221 2.16 8.42 -2.40
C LYS A 221 1.41 8.28 -3.70
N ARG A 222 1.06 9.42 -4.29
CA ARG A 222 0.39 9.47 -5.59
C ARG A 222 1.39 9.22 -6.73
N TYR A 223 0.99 8.39 -7.69
CA TYR A 223 1.73 8.23 -8.95
C TYR A 223 1.61 9.46 -9.85
N ARG A 224 2.71 9.82 -10.50
CA ARG A 224 2.78 10.83 -11.54
C ARG A 224 2.27 10.27 -12.88
N LYS A 225 2.10 11.15 -13.87
CA LYS A 225 1.66 10.77 -15.23
C LYS A 225 2.67 9.86 -15.96
N ASP A 226 3.94 9.93 -15.57
CA ASP A 226 5.05 9.10 -16.09
C ASP A 226 5.13 7.72 -15.41
N GLY A 227 4.20 7.40 -14.50
CA GLY A 227 4.15 6.10 -13.81
C GLY A 227 5.10 5.97 -12.61
N LEU A 228 5.87 7.01 -12.28
CA LEU A 228 6.74 7.02 -11.09
C LEU A 228 6.01 7.54 -9.85
N LEU A 229 6.46 7.12 -8.66
CA LEU A 229 5.95 7.63 -7.40
C LEU A 229 6.29 9.12 -7.26
N GLY A 230 5.26 9.94 -7.07
CA GLY A 230 5.40 11.35 -6.78
C GLY A 230 5.72 11.61 -5.30
N LYS A 231 6.03 12.87 -4.99
CA LYS A 231 6.24 13.32 -3.61
C LYS A 231 4.95 13.65 -2.85
N ARG A 232 3.82 13.75 -3.58
CA ARG A 232 2.55 14.20 -3.02
C ARG A 232 1.83 13.04 -2.36
N ASP A 233 1.46 13.26 -1.10
CA ASP A 233 0.53 12.39 -0.40
C ASP A 233 -0.88 12.61 -0.90
N GLN A 234 -1.60 11.51 -1.05
CA GLN A 234 -3.01 11.50 -1.37
C GLN A 234 -3.73 10.77 -0.26
N LEU A 235 -4.91 11.30 0.05
CA LEU A 235 -5.83 10.71 0.98
C LEU A 235 -7.14 10.33 0.31
N VAL A 236 -7.64 9.15 0.68
CA VAL A 236 -8.87 8.57 0.18
C VAL A 236 -9.73 8.17 1.36
N TYR A 237 -10.98 8.62 1.32
CA TYR A 237 -12.00 8.26 2.29
C TYR A 237 -13.06 7.43 1.61
N LEU A 238 -13.34 6.26 2.17
CA LEU A 238 -14.44 5.42 1.75
C LEU A 238 -15.35 5.22 2.95
N ARG A 239 -16.65 5.13 2.68
CA ARG A 239 -17.66 4.89 3.73
C ARG A 239 -18.68 3.90 3.23
N THR A 240 -19.25 3.15 4.16
CA THR A 240 -20.34 2.25 3.86
C THR A 240 -21.66 3.02 3.75
N GLU A 241 -22.56 2.62 2.85
CA GLU A 241 -23.87 3.27 2.74
C GLU A 241 -24.76 2.98 3.94
N SER A 242 -24.84 1.70 4.29
CA SER A 242 -25.69 1.22 5.39
C SER A 242 -25.07 1.55 6.74
N LYS A 243 -25.93 1.75 7.74
CA LYS A 243 -25.50 1.79 9.13
C LYS A 243 -25.22 0.37 9.62
N PHE A 244 -24.12 0.23 10.34
CA PHE A 244 -23.83 -0.88 11.21
C PHE A 244 -24.74 -0.76 12.45
N SER A 245 -25.82 -1.54 12.49
CA SER A 245 -26.64 -1.68 13.70
C SER A 245 -26.00 -2.70 14.65
N ARG A 246 -26.13 -2.55 15.97
CA ARG A 246 -25.77 -3.64 16.88
C ARG A 246 -26.78 -4.77 16.74
N SER A 247 -26.32 -6.02 16.73
CA SER A 247 -27.23 -7.15 16.88
C SER A 247 -27.95 -7.04 18.24
N LYS A 248 -29.28 -7.20 18.26
CA LYS A 248 -30.01 -7.29 19.53
C LYS A 248 -29.56 -8.59 20.18
N SER A 249 -28.88 -8.49 21.32
CA SER A 249 -28.62 -9.62 22.21
C SER A 249 -29.97 -10.26 22.58
N VAL A 250 -30.15 -11.53 22.21
CA VAL A 250 -31.26 -12.40 22.62
C VAL A 250 -30.98 -12.92 24.02
#